data_AF-A0A382Y4S2-F1
#
_entry.id   AF-A0A382Y4S2-F1
#
_cell.length_a   1.000
_cell.length_b   1.000
_cell.length_c   1.000
_cell.angle_alpha   90.00
_cell.angle_beta   90.00
_cell.angle_gamma   90.00
#
_symmetry.space_group_name_H-M   'P 1'
#
loop_
_entity.id
_entity.type
_entity.pdbx_description
1 polymer ?
#
loop_
_entity_poly.entity_id
_entity_poly.type
_entity_poly.pdbx_seq_one_letter_code
_entity_poly.pdbx_strand_id
1 'polypeptide(L)'
;LGIGIKGKVRSPVSEWISWINHQQADVISIDIPSGLNADTGHLGHDAVKANITVTMGYEKTGMQFHPGKDQCGEIITADIGFPELEKPLSGIHWNHYDEENAREFLVPPQKDSHKYSQGKVLVIAGSKGMTGAAILTGVSALKCGAGLVKCCVPESLNPIFESTFIEGISVPCTDNDSGVLGLNNYEEIEKEIDWCDSVIIGPGLGSNKDTHDLVRRVLDSCSKPVIVDADALASLKNNIDMNSLSEQSILTPHLGEFGKMGDQSI
;
A
#
# COMPACT_ATOMS: atom_id res chain seq x y z
N LEU A 1 34.06 -3.23 -1.11
CA LEU A 1 33.56 -1.85 -0.90
C LEU A 1 32.34 -1.92 0.02
N GLY A 2 32.19 -0.99 0.97
CA GLY A 2 31.07 -0.98 1.93
C GLY A 2 30.08 0.17 1.69
N ILE A 3 29.47 0.69 2.75
CA ILE A 3 28.46 1.78 2.70
C ILE A 3 28.93 3.10 2.05
N GLY A 4 30.24 3.33 1.92
CA GLY A 4 30.79 4.59 1.41
C GLY A 4 30.72 4.79 -0.11
N ILE A 5 30.16 3.84 -0.87
CA ILE A 5 30.08 3.95 -2.34
C ILE A 5 29.08 5.02 -2.73
N LYS A 6 29.53 5.96 -3.57
CA LYS A 6 28.67 6.93 -4.25
C LYS A 6 28.88 6.83 -5.75
N GLY A 7 27.80 6.63 -6.49
CA GLY A 7 27.82 6.53 -7.94
C GLY A 7 28.46 5.24 -8.47
N LYS A 8 29.01 5.30 -9.68
CA LYS A 8 29.51 4.13 -10.42
C LYS A 8 30.81 3.58 -9.82
N VAL A 9 30.88 2.26 -9.66
CA VAL A 9 32.13 1.55 -9.31
C VAL A 9 33.14 1.69 -10.44
N ARG A 10 34.36 2.08 -10.11
CA ARG A 10 35.46 2.29 -11.07
C ARG A 10 36.28 1.01 -11.26
N SER A 11 36.90 0.87 -12.42
CA SER A 11 37.95 -0.13 -12.66
C SER A 11 39.12 0.09 -11.68
N PRO A 12 39.79 -0.98 -11.19
CA PRO A 12 39.60 -2.40 -11.57
C PRO A 12 38.47 -3.11 -10.80
N VAL A 13 37.86 -2.47 -9.80
CA VAL A 13 36.88 -3.15 -8.92
C VAL A 13 35.65 -3.60 -9.70
N SER A 14 35.17 -2.81 -10.66
CA SER A 14 34.03 -3.21 -11.52
C SER A 14 34.32 -4.48 -12.32
N GLU A 15 35.57 -4.69 -12.75
CA GLU A 15 35.98 -5.90 -13.49
C GLU A 15 35.96 -7.12 -12.57
N TRP A 16 36.37 -6.95 -11.32
CA TRP A 16 36.30 -8.03 -10.32
C TRP A 16 34.87 -8.38 -9.95
N ILE A 17 33.98 -7.38 -9.82
CA ILE A 17 32.55 -7.62 -9.58
C ILE A 17 31.96 -8.47 -10.72
N SER A 18 32.23 -8.08 -11.96
CA SER A 18 31.79 -8.85 -13.13
C SER A 18 32.36 -10.27 -13.10
N TRP A 19 33.66 -10.43 -12.83
CA TRP A 19 34.28 -11.74 -12.72
C TRP A 19 33.64 -12.62 -11.63
N ILE A 20 33.41 -12.07 -10.42
CA ILE A 20 32.74 -12.75 -9.29
C ILE A 20 31.36 -13.25 -9.70
N ASN A 21 30.54 -12.38 -10.30
CA ASN A 21 29.16 -12.70 -10.68
C ASN A 21 29.05 -13.79 -11.76
N HIS A 22 30.13 -14.07 -12.49
CA HIS A 22 30.19 -15.15 -13.49
C HIS A 22 30.77 -16.47 -12.95
N GLN A 23 31.23 -16.51 -11.69
CA GLN A 23 31.71 -17.75 -11.09
C GLN A 23 30.54 -18.62 -10.61
N GLN A 24 30.69 -19.93 -10.71
CA GLN A 24 29.80 -20.90 -10.07
C GLN A 24 30.31 -21.20 -8.66
N ALA A 25 30.32 -20.19 -7.79
CA ALA A 25 30.78 -20.28 -6.41
C ALA A 25 29.82 -19.54 -5.49
N ASP A 26 29.78 -19.95 -4.22
CA ASP A 26 29.05 -19.22 -3.20
C ASP A 26 29.77 -17.90 -2.89
N VAL A 27 29.02 -16.80 -3.01
CA VAL A 27 29.52 -15.45 -2.79
C VAL A 27 28.98 -14.93 -1.46
N ILE A 28 29.88 -14.63 -0.53
CA ILE A 28 29.56 -13.98 0.73
C ILE A 28 30.01 -12.52 0.66
N SER A 29 29.07 -11.60 0.82
CA SER A 29 29.37 -10.17 0.98
C SER A 29 29.46 -9.79 2.45
N ILE A 30 30.43 -8.94 2.78
CA ILE A 30 30.63 -8.43 4.13
C ILE A 30 30.15 -6.97 4.16
N ASP A 31 29.32 -6.67 5.15
CA ASP A 31 28.58 -5.42 5.35
C ASP A 31 27.48 -5.17 4.30
N ILE A 32 27.85 -5.08 3.02
CA ILE A 32 26.96 -4.85 1.89
C ILE A 32 27.60 -5.38 0.60
N PRO A 33 26.83 -5.88 -0.39
CA PRO A 33 27.39 -6.25 -1.68
C PRO A 33 28.12 -5.08 -2.32
N SER A 34 29.36 -5.32 -2.76
CA SER A 34 30.18 -4.25 -3.34
C SER A 34 29.52 -3.73 -4.62
N GLY A 35 29.29 -2.41 -4.68
CA GLY A 35 28.61 -1.74 -5.80
C GLY A 35 27.14 -1.42 -5.56
N LEU A 36 26.56 -1.95 -4.46
CA LEU A 36 25.22 -1.58 -4.00
C LEU A 36 25.25 -0.25 -3.25
N ASN A 37 24.32 0.65 -3.56
CA ASN A 37 24.10 1.85 -2.76
C ASN A 37 23.33 1.51 -1.48
N ALA A 38 23.95 1.75 -0.32
CA ALA A 38 23.40 1.39 0.99
C ALA A 38 22.11 2.15 1.38
N ASP A 39 21.88 3.34 0.83
CA ASP A 39 20.74 4.17 1.21
C ASP A 39 19.51 3.89 0.33
N THR A 40 19.73 3.64 -0.97
CA THR A 40 18.66 3.63 -1.97
C THR A 40 18.41 2.28 -2.62
N GLY A 41 19.35 1.34 -2.52
CA GLY A 41 19.25 0.04 -3.19
C GLY A 41 19.53 0.06 -4.69
N HIS A 42 19.88 1.23 -5.25
CA HIS A 42 20.26 1.34 -6.66
C HIS A 42 21.61 0.67 -6.94
N LEU A 43 21.70 0.04 -8.11
CA LEU A 43 22.93 -0.51 -8.65
C LEU A 43 23.54 0.57 -9.54
N GLY A 44 24.73 1.08 -9.21
CA GLY A 44 25.36 2.12 -10.03
C GLY A 44 25.68 1.68 -11.47
N HIS A 45 25.96 0.39 -11.66
CA HIS A 45 26.07 -0.29 -12.96
C HIS A 45 26.24 -1.80 -12.75
N ASP A 46 27.17 -2.17 -11.88
CA ASP A 46 27.46 -3.54 -11.47
C ASP A 46 27.56 -3.57 -9.94
N ALA A 47 26.87 -4.52 -9.34
CA ALA A 47 27.00 -4.86 -7.92
C ALA A 47 27.29 -6.35 -7.80
N VAL A 48 27.99 -6.75 -6.75
CA VAL A 48 28.16 -8.16 -6.42
C VAL A 48 26.78 -8.77 -6.16
N LYS A 49 26.49 -9.91 -6.78
CA LYS A 49 25.33 -10.73 -6.44
C LYS A 49 25.75 -11.78 -5.42
N ALA A 50 25.41 -11.55 -4.16
CA ALA A 50 25.76 -12.42 -3.06
C ALA A 50 24.71 -13.53 -2.85
N ASN A 51 25.16 -14.69 -2.38
CA ASN A 51 24.31 -15.73 -1.81
C ASN A 51 23.94 -15.39 -0.35
N ILE A 52 24.89 -14.83 0.38
CA ILE A 52 24.75 -14.40 1.78
C ILE A 52 25.42 -13.03 1.95
N THR A 53 24.78 -12.14 2.69
CA THR A 53 25.37 -10.88 3.14
C THR A 53 25.39 -10.83 4.66
N VAL A 54 26.59 -10.76 5.25
CA VAL A 54 26.76 -10.56 6.70
C VAL A 54 26.91 -9.06 6.97
N THR A 55 25.85 -8.40 7.43
CA THR A 55 25.83 -6.96 7.67
C THR A 55 26.15 -6.60 9.11
N MET A 56 26.81 -5.46 9.33
CA MET A 56 27.28 -5.08 10.67
C MET A 56 26.23 -4.22 11.40
N GLY A 57 25.77 -4.70 12.55
CA GLY A 57 24.86 -4.04 13.49
C GLY A 57 23.41 -3.95 13.03
N TYR A 58 23.15 -3.23 11.95
CA TYR A 58 21.81 -3.07 11.39
C TYR A 58 21.84 -3.24 9.88
N GLU A 59 20.73 -3.69 9.34
CA GLU A 59 20.49 -3.70 7.91
C GLU A 59 20.44 -2.28 7.36
N LYS A 60 20.91 -2.12 6.13
CA LYS A 60 20.93 -0.83 5.45
C LYS A 60 19.70 -0.75 4.55
N THR A 61 19.10 0.42 4.43
CA THR A 61 17.84 0.63 3.70
C THR A 61 17.89 0.09 2.25
N GLY A 62 19.02 0.27 1.57
CA GLY A 62 19.24 -0.23 0.22
C GLY A 62 19.29 -1.76 0.09
N MET A 63 19.41 -2.49 1.20
CA MET A 63 19.31 -3.95 1.23
C MET A 63 17.84 -4.42 1.25
N GLN A 64 16.89 -3.52 1.55
CA GLN A 64 15.46 -3.83 1.63
C GLN A 64 14.68 -3.47 0.37
N PHE A 65 15.19 -2.52 -0.44
CA PHE A 65 14.56 -2.14 -1.70
C PHE A 65 15.12 -2.91 -2.89
N HIS A 66 14.24 -3.31 -3.81
CA HIS A 66 14.65 -3.82 -5.11
C HIS A 66 15.23 -2.69 -5.98
N PRO A 67 16.28 -2.95 -6.78
CA PRO A 67 16.93 -4.26 -7.00
C PRO A 67 18.00 -4.65 -5.97
N GLY A 68 18.29 -3.79 -4.99
CA GLY A 68 19.34 -4.02 -3.99
C GLY A 68 19.16 -5.27 -3.14
N LYS A 69 17.91 -5.54 -2.73
CA LYS A 69 17.54 -6.77 -2.03
C LYS A 69 17.96 -8.04 -2.80
N ASP A 70 17.80 -8.05 -4.11
CA ASP A 70 18.17 -9.19 -4.97
C ASP A 70 19.68 -9.42 -5.05
N GLN A 71 20.50 -8.43 -4.69
CA GLN A 71 21.96 -8.55 -4.63
C GLN A 71 22.47 -9.10 -3.30
N CYS A 72 21.64 -9.08 -2.25
CA CYS A 72 22.08 -9.39 -0.91
C CYS A 72 22.00 -10.90 -0.58
N GLY A 73 21.12 -11.64 -1.26
CA GLY A 73 20.83 -13.03 -0.89
C GLY A 73 20.20 -13.11 0.50
N GLU A 74 20.60 -14.10 1.31
CA GLU A 74 20.25 -14.16 2.73
C GLU A 74 21.00 -13.07 3.51
N ILE A 75 20.27 -12.25 4.27
CA ILE A 75 20.86 -11.17 5.07
C ILE A 75 20.99 -11.65 6.51
N ILE A 76 22.20 -11.62 7.05
CA ILE A 76 22.51 -11.97 8.43
C ILE A 76 23.07 -10.72 9.11
N THR A 77 22.41 -10.26 10.16
CA THR A 77 22.90 -9.12 10.95
C THR A 77 23.83 -9.61 12.05
N ALA A 78 25.09 -9.18 11.99
CA ALA A 78 26.10 -9.47 13.00
C ALA A 78 26.13 -8.37 14.06
N ASP A 79 25.92 -8.74 15.33
CA ASP A 79 26.14 -7.84 16.46
C ASP A 79 27.64 -7.55 16.61
N ILE A 80 28.00 -6.27 16.50
CA ILE A 80 29.38 -5.78 16.65
C ILE A 80 29.56 -4.95 17.92
N GLY A 81 28.61 -5.02 18.85
CA GLY A 81 28.67 -4.36 20.15
C GLY A 81 28.26 -2.89 20.11
N PHE A 82 27.27 -2.52 19.29
CA PHE A 82 26.70 -1.18 19.36
C PHE A 82 26.06 -0.97 20.75
N PRO A 83 26.34 0.15 21.43
CA PRO A 83 25.75 0.42 22.73
C PRO A 83 24.25 0.66 22.58
N GLU A 84 23.47 0.27 23.59
CA GLU A 84 22.10 0.74 23.73
C GLU A 84 22.09 2.26 23.85
N LEU A 85 21.31 2.93 23.02
CA LEU A 85 21.19 4.37 23.04
C LEU A 85 20.11 4.77 24.05
N GLU A 86 20.47 5.58 25.04
CA GLU A 86 19.50 6.14 26.01
C GLU A 86 18.43 7.02 25.34
N LYS A 87 18.76 7.59 24.18
CA LYS A 87 17.85 8.38 23.36
C LYS A 87 18.00 8.00 21.88
N PRO A 88 16.90 7.93 21.11
CA PRO A 88 16.96 7.73 19.68
C PRO A 88 17.82 8.81 19.01
N LEU A 89 18.55 8.41 17.96
CA LEU A 89 19.27 9.37 17.12
C LEU A 89 18.28 10.32 16.43
N SER A 90 18.67 11.58 16.27
CA SER A 90 17.88 12.51 15.46
C SER A 90 17.85 12.07 14.00
N GLY A 91 16.69 12.14 13.34
CA GLY A 91 16.57 11.86 11.91
C GLY A 91 15.28 11.11 11.58
N ILE A 92 15.29 10.42 10.44
CA ILE A 92 14.19 9.54 10.02
C ILE A 92 14.40 8.18 10.67
N HIS A 93 13.35 7.67 11.31
CA HIS A 93 13.32 6.34 11.89
C HIS A 93 12.66 5.38 10.91
N TRP A 94 13.36 4.31 10.57
CA TRP A 94 12.86 3.24 9.72
C TRP A 94 12.73 1.99 10.57
N ASN A 95 11.57 1.36 10.52
CA ASN A 95 11.34 0.07 11.14
C ASN A 95 11.04 -0.94 10.04
N HIS A 96 11.71 -2.09 10.09
CA HIS A 96 11.26 -3.25 9.32
C HIS A 96 9.99 -3.78 9.99
N TYR A 97 8.96 -4.04 9.19
CA TYR A 97 7.70 -4.59 9.68
C TYR A 97 7.61 -6.06 9.28
N ASP A 98 7.84 -6.94 10.24
CA ASP A 98 7.88 -8.38 10.04
C ASP A 98 6.64 -9.10 10.63
N GLU A 99 6.72 -10.43 10.68
CA GLU A 99 5.64 -11.26 11.22
C GLU A 99 5.41 -11.01 12.72
N GLU A 100 6.44 -10.72 13.50
CA GLU A 100 6.30 -10.44 14.93
C GLU A 100 5.55 -9.13 15.12
N ASN A 101 5.90 -8.09 14.35
CA ASN A 101 5.15 -6.84 14.36
C ASN A 101 3.69 -7.07 13.96
N ALA A 102 3.42 -7.84 12.90
CA ALA A 102 2.05 -8.11 12.45
C ALA A 102 1.18 -8.78 13.53
N ARG A 103 1.76 -9.68 14.34
CA ARG A 103 1.05 -10.37 15.43
C ARG A 103 0.57 -9.44 16.55
N GLU A 104 1.22 -8.28 16.73
CA GLU A 104 0.80 -7.28 17.72
C GLU A 104 -0.51 -6.60 17.32
N PHE A 105 -0.78 -6.45 16.01
CA PHE A 105 -1.95 -5.73 15.50
C PHE A 105 -3.08 -6.67 15.05
N LEU A 106 -2.76 -7.87 14.55
CA LEU A 106 -3.74 -8.85 14.08
C LEU A 106 -4.28 -9.72 15.23
N VAL A 107 -5.03 -9.08 16.13
CA VAL A 107 -5.60 -9.73 17.32
C VAL A 107 -7.03 -10.22 17.02
N PRO A 108 -7.38 -11.47 17.38
CA PRO A 108 -8.74 -11.96 17.21
C PRO A 108 -9.73 -11.14 18.08
N PRO A 109 -10.98 -10.95 17.62
CA PRO A 109 -12.00 -10.25 18.39
C PRO A 109 -12.31 -10.98 19.71
N GLN A 110 -12.77 -10.23 20.72
CA GLN A 110 -13.19 -10.79 22.00
C GLN A 110 -14.39 -11.73 21.83
N LYS A 111 -14.48 -12.76 22.69
CA LYS A 111 -15.48 -13.85 22.56
C LYS A 111 -16.93 -13.38 22.72
N ASP A 112 -17.14 -12.29 23.44
CA ASP A 112 -18.44 -11.64 23.68
C ASP A 112 -18.73 -10.48 22.70
N SER A 113 -17.84 -10.29 21.72
CA SER A 113 -18.06 -9.34 20.63
C SER A 113 -19.25 -9.75 19.76
N HIS A 114 -19.96 -8.75 19.24
CA HIS A 114 -21.07 -8.92 18.31
C HIS A 114 -20.84 -8.07 17.06
N LYS A 115 -21.59 -8.31 15.99
CA LYS A 115 -21.39 -7.65 14.69
C LYS A 115 -21.42 -6.11 14.71
N TYR A 116 -22.01 -5.49 15.74
CA TYR A 116 -22.03 -4.03 15.89
C TYR A 116 -20.82 -3.48 16.67
N SER A 117 -20.06 -4.33 17.39
CA SER A 117 -18.86 -3.94 18.12
C SER A 117 -17.56 -4.16 17.32
N GLN A 118 -17.63 -4.74 16.13
CA GLN A 118 -16.47 -5.04 15.26
C GLN A 118 -16.31 -4.03 14.10
N GLY A 119 -16.95 -2.87 14.22
CA GLY A 119 -16.92 -1.82 13.21
C GLY A 119 -17.77 -2.12 11.98
N LYS A 120 -18.17 -1.04 11.32
CA LYS A 120 -18.95 -1.04 10.09
C LYS A 120 -18.13 -0.38 8.99
N VAL A 121 -17.95 -1.09 7.88
CA VAL A 121 -17.19 -0.59 6.72
C VAL A 121 -18.16 -0.30 5.59
N LEU A 122 -18.04 0.90 5.01
CA LEU A 122 -18.67 1.25 3.75
C LEU A 122 -17.66 1.13 2.61
N VAL A 123 -18.06 0.49 1.52
CA VAL A 123 -17.29 0.36 0.30
C VAL A 123 -18.01 1.11 -0.82
N ILE A 124 -17.34 2.08 -1.43
CA ILE A 124 -17.81 2.85 -2.59
C ILE A 124 -16.91 2.47 -3.76
N ALA A 125 -17.36 1.46 -4.51
CA ALA A 125 -16.52 0.78 -5.48
C ALA A 125 -17.36 0.14 -6.60
N GLY A 126 -16.68 -0.20 -7.69
CA GLY A 126 -17.24 -0.97 -8.77
C GLY A 126 -18.02 -0.16 -9.81
N SER A 127 -18.02 -0.71 -11.01
CA SER A 127 -18.69 -0.18 -12.20
C SER A 127 -18.89 -1.32 -13.20
N LYS A 128 -19.52 -1.04 -14.34
CA LYS A 128 -19.71 -1.99 -15.43
C LYS A 128 -18.36 -2.53 -15.91
N GLY A 129 -18.17 -3.85 -15.79
CA GLY A 129 -16.91 -4.51 -16.11
C GLY A 129 -15.90 -4.59 -14.95
N MET A 130 -16.17 -3.90 -13.84
CA MET A 130 -15.30 -3.85 -12.65
C MET A 130 -16.03 -4.22 -11.35
N THR A 131 -17.18 -4.91 -11.42
CA THR A 131 -17.94 -5.37 -10.23
C THR A 131 -17.08 -6.22 -9.29
N GLY A 132 -16.16 -7.01 -9.83
CA GLY A 132 -15.22 -7.81 -9.05
C GLY A 132 -14.36 -7.00 -8.09
N ALA A 133 -14.00 -5.75 -8.42
CA ALA A 133 -13.21 -4.89 -7.54
C ALA A 133 -13.96 -4.57 -6.24
N ALA A 134 -15.25 -4.22 -6.34
CA ALA A 134 -16.11 -3.97 -5.19
C ALA A 134 -16.35 -5.23 -4.35
N ILE A 135 -16.62 -6.37 -5.00
CA ILE A 135 -16.85 -7.65 -4.30
C ILE A 135 -15.60 -8.08 -3.54
N LEU A 136 -14.42 -8.05 -4.18
CA LEU A 136 -13.16 -8.41 -3.53
C LEU A 136 -12.85 -7.49 -2.35
N THR A 137 -13.10 -6.19 -2.49
CA THR A 137 -12.92 -5.21 -1.40
C THR A 137 -13.84 -5.53 -0.22
N GLY A 138 -15.12 -5.72 -0.48
CA GLY A 138 -16.11 -6.01 0.57
C GLY A 138 -15.84 -7.35 1.28
N VAL A 139 -15.52 -8.41 0.53
CA VAL A 139 -15.18 -9.72 1.09
C VAL A 139 -13.89 -9.65 1.91
N SER A 140 -12.90 -8.88 1.45
CA SER A 140 -11.65 -8.70 2.20
C SER A 140 -11.89 -7.97 3.51
N ALA A 141 -12.73 -6.93 3.53
CA ALA A 141 -13.11 -6.24 4.77
C ALA A 141 -13.77 -7.20 5.78
N LEU A 142 -14.70 -8.05 5.32
CA LEU A 142 -15.31 -9.10 6.16
C LEU A 142 -14.28 -10.10 6.68
N LYS A 143 -13.35 -10.56 5.83
CA LYS A 143 -12.28 -11.50 6.22
C LYS A 143 -11.30 -10.90 7.22
N CYS A 144 -11.09 -9.59 7.19
CA CYS A 144 -10.29 -8.85 8.17
C CYS A 144 -11.02 -8.65 9.52
N GLY A 145 -12.28 -9.09 9.64
CA GLY A 145 -13.03 -9.07 10.89
C GLY A 145 -14.00 -7.91 11.05
N ALA A 146 -14.28 -7.15 9.99
CA ALA A 146 -15.34 -6.14 10.01
C ALA A 146 -16.69 -6.78 10.35
N GLY A 147 -17.43 -6.18 11.29
CA GLY A 147 -18.70 -6.73 11.75
C GLY A 147 -19.83 -6.62 10.73
N LEU A 148 -19.87 -5.51 10.00
CA LEU A 148 -20.82 -5.28 8.90
C LEU A 148 -20.11 -4.57 7.75
N VAL A 149 -20.42 -4.97 6.52
CA VAL A 149 -19.90 -4.35 5.31
C VAL A 149 -21.04 -4.03 4.36
N LYS A 150 -21.12 -2.76 3.95
CA LYS A 150 -22.02 -2.30 2.89
C LYS A 150 -21.21 -1.90 1.67
N CYS A 151 -21.71 -2.24 0.48
CA CYS A 151 -21.15 -1.79 -0.79
C CYS A 151 -22.16 -0.91 -1.53
N CYS A 152 -21.89 0.39 -1.67
CA CYS A 152 -22.62 1.27 -2.58
C CYS A 152 -22.21 0.93 -4.01
N VAL A 153 -23.19 0.54 -4.83
CA VAL A 153 -22.97 0.00 -6.18
C VAL A 153 -24.01 0.56 -7.15
N PRO A 154 -23.70 0.69 -8.46
CA PRO A 154 -24.70 1.07 -9.45
C PRO A 154 -25.88 0.10 -9.46
N GLU A 155 -27.12 0.61 -9.38
CA GLU A 155 -28.35 -0.17 -9.26
C GLU A 155 -28.49 -1.24 -10.36
N SER A 156 -28.15 -0.90 -11.61
CA SER A 156 -28.16 -1.83 -12.74
C SER A 156 -27.25 -3.07 -12.55
N LEU A 157 -26.28 -3.01 -11.64
CA LEU A 157 -25.35 -4.08 -11.33
C LEU A 157 -25.73 -4.87 -10.06
N ASN A 158 -26.72 -4.40 -9.29
CA ASN A 158 -27.13 -5.01 -8.02
C ASN A 158 -27.40 -6.52 -8.08
N PRO A 159 -28.05 -7.08 -9.13
CA PRO A 159 -28.25 -8.53 -9.23
C PRO A 159 -26.97 -9.36 -9.19
N ILE A 160 -25.84 -8.80 -9.65
CA ILE A 160 -24.53 -9.46 -9.57
C ILE A 160 -24.07 -9.51 -8.11
N PHE A 161 -24.24 -8.42 -7.36
CA PHE A 161 -23.87 -8.37 -5.95
C PHE A 161 -24.74 -9.29 -5.10
N GLU A 162 -26.06 -9.28 -5.28
CA GLU A 162 -26.99 -10.16 -4.54
C GLU A 162 -26.71 -11.66 -4.77
N SER A 163 -26.05 -12.03 -5.88
CA SER A 163 -25.70 -13.43 -6.19
C SER A 163 -24.28 -13.82 -5.80
N THR A 164 -23.39 -12.87 -5.51
CA THR A 164 -21.96 -13.13 -5.28
C THR A 164 -21.40 -12.58 -3.97
N PHE A 165 -22.02 -11.55 -3.40
CA PHE A 165 -21.61 -10.88 -2.17
C PHE A 165 -22.60 -11.18 -1.04
N ILE A 166 -22.72 -12.47 -0.69
CA ILE A 166 -23.80 -13.03 0.14
C ILE A 166 -23.72 -12.56 1.61
N GLU A 167 -22.51 -12.47 2.15
CA GLU A 167 -22.28 -12.11 3.56
C GLU A 167 -22.33 -10.60 3.81
N GLY A 168 -22.11 -9.80 2.77
CA GLY A 168 -22.20 -8.35 2.83
C GLY A 168 -23.54 -7.82 2.33
N ILE A 169 -23.68 -6.50 2.36
CA ILE A 169 -24.91 -5.83 1.98
C ILE A 169 -24.62 -4.97 0.76
N SER A 170 -25.30 -5.21 -0.35
CA SER A 170 -25.32 -4.26 -1.46
C SER A 170 -26.31 -3.13 -1.19
N VAL A 171 -25.88 -1.91 -1.45
CA VAL A 171 -26.72 -0.70 -1.45
C VAL A 171 -26.80 -0.21 -2.89
N PRO A 172 -27.90 -0.50 -3.60
CA PRO A 172 -28.07 -0.04 -4.97
C PRO A 172 -28.26 1.48 -4.99
N CYS A 173 -27.46 2.18 -5.79
CA CYS A 173 -27.56 3.61 -6.05
C CYS A 173 -28.04 3.85 -7.48
N THR A 174 -29.03 4.71 -7.69
CA THR A 174 -29.67 4.89 -9.00
C THR A 174 -28.68 5.35 -10.07
N ASP A 175 -28.54 4.57 -11.15
CA ASP A 175 -27.54 4.81 -12.20
C ASP A 175 -28.13 4.94 -13.61
N ASN A 176 -29.45 4.78 -13.77
CA ASN A 176 -30.14 4.81 -15.06
C ASN A 176 -29.48 3.90 -16.13
N ASP A 177 -29.11 2.68 -15.76
CA ASP A 177 -28.43 1.68 -16.62
C ASP A 177 -27.02 2.08 -17.12
N SER A 178 -26.44 3.16 -16.59
CA SER A 178 -25.08 3.57 -16.95
C SER A 178 -24.01 2.61 -16.43
N GLY A 179 -24.28 1.92 -15.33
CA GLY A 179 -23.36 1.00 -14.66
C GLY A 179 -22.20 1.71 -13.97
N VAL A 180 -22.32 3.00 -13.65
CA VAL A 180 -21.30 3.79 -12.94
C VAL A 180 -21.94 4.62 -11.83
N LEU A 181 -21.17 4.92 -10.78
CA LEU A 181 -21.57 5.88 -9.75
C LEU A 181 -21.16 7.29 -10.18
N GLY A 182 -22.06 8.25 -9.93
CA GLY A 182 -21.93 9.65 -10.31
C GLY A 182 -22.24 10.61 -9.16
N LEU A 183 -22.05 11.91 -9.38
CA LEU A 183 -22.28 12.92 -8.33
C LEU A 183 -23.73 12.93 -7.83
N ASN A 184 -24.68 12.56 -8.70
CA ASN A 184 -26.09 12.40 -8.36
C ASN A 184 -26.35 11.34 -7.26
N ASN A 185 -25.43 10.40 -7.04
CA ASN A 185 -25.54 9.39 -6.00
C ASN A 185 -25.05 9.87 -4.62
N TYR A 186 -24.51 11.08 -4.50
CA TYR A 186 -23.91 11.55 -3.26
C TYR A 186 -24.89 11.53 -2.07
N GLU A 187 -26.14 11.97 -2.24
CA GLU A 187 -27.12 11.99 -1.14
C GLU A 187 -27.51 10.59 -0.64
N GLU A 188 -27.44 9.58 -1.52
CA GLU A 188 -27.65 8.17 -1.14
C GLU A 188 -26.45 7.65 -0.36
N ILE A 189 -25.24 7.94 -0.85
CA ILE A 189 -23.97 7.53 -0.24
C ILE A 189 -23.73 8.22 1.10
N GLU A 190 -24.08 9.50 1.26
CA GLU A 190 -23.90 10.28 2.49
C GLU A 190 -24.61 9.64 3.68
N LYS A 191 -25.82 9.11 3.47
CA LYS A 191 -26.57 8.36 4.50
C LYS A 191 -25.83 7.10 4.96
N GLU A 192 -25.12 6.46 4.04
CA GLU A 192 -24.33 5.26 4.32
C GLU A 192 -22.98 5.60 4.99
N ILE A 193 -22.41 6.77 4.68
CA ILE A 193 -21.24 7.31 5.38
C ILE A 193 -21.59 7.57 6.85
N ASP A 194 -22.76 8.15 7.14
CA ASP A 194 -23.24 8.36 8.52
C ASP A 194 -23.41 7.05 9.30
N TRP A 195 -23.79 5.97 8.60
CA TRP A 195 -24.00 4.66 9.20
C TRP A 195 -22.70 3.94 9.59
N CYS A 196 -21.61 4.19 8.87
CA CYS A 196 -20.35 3.45 8.98
C CYS A 196 -19.34 4.06 9.97
N ASP A 197 -18.32 3.28 10.30
CA ASP A 197 -17.17 3.70 11.10
C ASP A 197 -15.96 4.03 10.21
N SER A 198 -15.84 3.42 9.03
CA SER A 198 -14.81 3.71 8.03
C SER A 198 -15.30 3.51 6.60
N VAL A 199 -14.64 4.17 5.66
CA VAL A 199 -14.97 4.15 4.23
C VAL A 199 -13.80 3.63 3.41
N ILE A 200 -14.07 2.82 2.40
CA ILE A 200 -13.14 2.46 1.33
C ILE A 200 -13.72 2.99 0.02
N ILE A 201 -12.95 3.77 -0.74
CA ILE A 201 -13.40 4.37 -1.98
C ILE A 201 -12.36 4.21 -3.09
N GLY A 202 -12.81 3.85 -4.28
CA GLY A 202 -11.96 3.85 -5.47
C GLY A 202 -11.92 2.59 -6.33
N PRO A 203 -11.84 1.37 -5.77
CA PRO A 203 -11.62 0.16 -6.57
C PRO A 203 -12.68 0.00 -7.68
N GLY A 204 -12.27 0.16 -8.94
CA GLY A 204 -13.14 -0.06 -10.10
C GLY A 204 -14.27 0.95 -10.26
N LEU A 205 -14.17 2.17 -9.72
CA LEU A 205 -15.15 3.23 -9.96
C LEU A 205 -15.13 3.74 -11.41
N GLY A 206 -14.00 3.59 -12.10
CA GLY A 206 -13.77 4.14 -13.42
C GLY A 206 -13.32 5.60 -13.40
N SER A 207 -13.03 6.14 -14.59
CA SER A 207 -12.36 7.44 -14.76
C SER A 207 -13.26 8.53 -15.33
N ASN A 208 -14.57 8.41 -15.17
CA ASN A 208 -15.51 9.40 -15.70
C ASN A 208 -15.46 10.67 -14.85
N LYS A 209 -15.67 11.83 -15.49
CA LYS A 209 -15.65 13.12 -14.79
C LYS A 209 -16.64 13.15 -13.62
N ASP A 210 -17.86 12.67 -13.84
CA ASP A 210 -18.92 12.68 -12.83
C ASP A 210 -18.58 11.79 -11.63
N THR A 211 -17.92 10.66 -11.87
CA THR A 211 -17.38 9.78 -10.83
C THR A 211 -16.25 10.45 -10.04
N HIS A 212 -15.35 11.17 -10.71
CA HIS A 212 -14.32 11.96 -10.02
C HIS A 212 -14.92 13.07 -9.16
N ASP A 213 -16.00 13.71 -9.63
CA ASP A 213 -16.71 14.75 -8.88
C ASP A 213 -17.42 14.16 -7.65
N LEU A 214 -18.01 12.96 -7.76
CA LEU A 214 -18.51 12.19 -6.61
C LEU A 214 -17.40 11.90 -5.59
N VAL A 215 -16.26 11.35 -6.04
CA VAL A 215 -15.14 11.02 -5.15
C VAL A 215 -14.67 12.25 -4.38
N ARG A 216 -14.45 13.39 -5.06
CA ARG A 216 -14.06 14.63 -4.39
C ARG A 216 -15.09 15.05 -3.36
N ARG A 217 -16.37 15.03 -3.74
CA ARG A 217 -17.46 15.42 -2.84
C ARG A 217 -17.50 14.54 -1.59
N VAL A 218 -17.27 13.22 -1.72
CA VAL A 218 -17.16 12.30 -0.58
C VAL A 218 -15.95 12.64 0.28
N LEU A 219 -14.77 12.82 -0.32
CA LEU A 219 -13.54 13.09 0.43
C LEU A 219 -13.58 14.44 1.17
N ASP A 220 -14.19 15.47 0.56
CA ASP A 220 -14.30 16.81 1.16
C ASP A 220 -15.32 16.89 2.31
N SER A 221 -16.23 15.92 2.42
CA SER A 221 -17.32 15.90 3.41
C SER A 221 -17.19 14.79 4.45
N CYS A 222 -16.37 13.78 4.18
CA CYS A 222 -16.23 12.62 5.04
C CYS A 222 -15.32 12.92 6.24
N SER A 223 -15.89 12.86 7.44
CA SER A 223 -15.14 12.97 8.70
C SER A 223 -14.64 11.61 9.23
N LYS A 224 -15.00 10.50 8.58
CA LYS A 224 -14.60 9.14 8.95
C LYS A 224 -13.19 8.83 8.43
N PRO A 225 -12.46 7.87 9.02
CA PRO A 225 -11.28 7.30 8.39
C PRO A 225 -11.62 6.74 6.99
N VAL A 226 -10.85 7.16 5.98
CA VAL A 226 -11.05 6.73 4.58
C VAL A 226 -9.82 6.03 4.04
N ILE A 227 -10.02 4.89 3.39
CA ILE A 227 -9.02 4.27 2.51
C ILE A 227 -9.32 4.71 1.07
N VAL A 228 -8.40 5.45 0.46
CA VAL A 228 -8.49 5.91 -0.93
C VAL A 228 -7.56 5.07 -1.79
N ASP A 229 -8.14 4.38 -2.77
CA ASP A 229 -7.43 3.45 -3.63
C ASP A 229 -7.74 3.68 -5.11
N ALA A 230 -6.93 3.11 -6.00
CA ALA A 230 -7.17 2.99 -7.44
C ALA A 230 -7.75 4.26 -8.11
N ASP A 231 -8.93 4.17 -8.74
CA ASP A 231 -9.54 5.25 -9.51
C ASP A 231 -9.83 6.50 -8.66
N ALA A 232 -10.02 6.35 -7.33
CA ALA A 232 -10.22 7.50 -6.45
C ALA A 232 -8.93 8.31 -6.25
N LEU A 233 -7.76 7.67 -6.28
CA LEU A 233 -6.46 8.36 -6.23
C LEU A 233 -6.27 9.27 -7.45
N ALA A 234 -6.79 8.88 -8.62
CA ALA A 234 -6.75 9.73 -9.80
C ALA A 234 -7.60 11.00 -9.63
N SER A 235 -8.68 10.96 -8.84
CA SER A 235 -9.53 12.13 -8.53
C SER A 235 -8.80 13.21 -7.74
N LEU A 236 -7.78 12.79 -6.98
CA LEU A 236 -6.96 13.64 -6.11
C LEU A 236 -5.90 14.45 -6.87
N LYS A 237 -5.63 14.12 -8.14
CA LYS A 237 -4.60 14.81 -8.94
C LYS A 237 -4.80 16.34 -8.93
N ASN A 238 -3.75 17.07 -8.56
CA ASN A 238 -3.63 18.54 -8.53
C ASN A 238 -4.49 19.31 -7.52
N ASN A 239 -5.33 18.64 -6.71
CA ASN A 239 -6.25 19.30 -5.76
C ASN A 239 -6.36 18.48 -4.45
N ILE A 240 -5.23 17.99 -3.93
CA ILE A 240 -5.23 17.28 -2.65
C ILE A 240 -5.23 18.32 -1.52
N ASP A 241 -6.40 18.66 -0.99
CA ASP A 241 -6.42 19.25 0.35
C ASP A 241 -6.27 18.11 1.36
N MET A 242 -5.04 17.71 1.67
CA MET A 242 -4.80 16.67 2.67
C MET A 242 -5.39 17.04 4.04
N ASN A 243 -5.68 18.32 4.30
CA ASN A 243 -6.31 18.76 5.54
C ASN A 243 -7.82 18.46 5.57
N SER A 244 -8.46 18.15 4.42
CA SER A 244 -9.87 17.77 4.40
C SER A 244 -10.08 16.31 4.80
N LEU A 245 -9.06 15.47 4.67
CA LEU A 245 -9.10 14.07 5.08
C LEU A 245 -8.89 13.94 6.59
N SER A 246 -9.56 12.96 7.19
CA SER A 246 -9.25 12.54 8.57
C SER A 246 -7.78 12.13 8.67
N GLU A 247 -7.12 12.45 9.79
CA GLU A 247 -5.73 12.06 10.07
C GLU A 247 -5.51 10.54 10.06
N GLN A 248 -6.60 9.77 10.19
CA GLN A 248 -6.58 8.30 10.14
C GLN A 248 -6.79 7.74 8.72
N SER A 249 -6.85 8.60 7.69
CA SER A 249 -7.06 8.19 6.31
C SER A 249 -5.78 7.60 5.71
N ILE A 250 -5.95 6.60 4.83
CA ILE A 250 -4.86 5.87 4.19
C ILE A 250 -5.00 6.00 2.67
N LEU A 251 -3.91 6.34 2.00
CA LEU A 251 -3.81 6.33 0.54
C LEU A 251 -2.99 5.09 0.13
N THR A 252 -3.45 4.34 -0.86
CA THR A 252 -2.79 3.09 -1.30
C THR A 252 -2.24 3.13 -2.73
N PRO A 253 -1.50 4.19 -3.15
CA PRO A 253 -1.03 4.27 -4.51
C PRO A 253 0.06 3.22 -4.80
N HIS A 254 -0.06 2.52 -5.93
CA HIS A 254 1.09 1.89 -6.53
C HIS A 254 2.06 2.96 -7.08
N LEU A 255 3.30 2.61 -7.43
CA LEU A 255 4.29 3.58 -7.93
C LEU A 255 3.70 4.48 -9.02
N GLY A 256 3.17 3.90 -10.11
CA GLY A 256 2.53 4.65 -11.20
C GLY A 256 1.40 5.61 -10.83
N GLU A 257 0.62 5.34 -9.77
CA GLU A 257 -0.40 6.26 -9.25
C GLU A 257 0.25 7.38 -8.46
N PHE A 258 1.22 7.04 -7.61
CA PHE A 258 1.96 8.01 -6.80
C PHE A 258 2.64 9.08 -7.67
N GLY A 259 3.32 8.68 -8.75
CA GLY A 259 3.93 9.65 -9.67
C GLY A 259 2.92 10.57 -10.36
N LYS A 260 1.73 10.06 -10.69
CA LYS A 260 0.65 10.88 -11.26
C LYS A 260 0.07 11.88 -10.25
N MET A 261 0.15 11.59 -8.96
CA MET A 261 -0.31 12.48 -7.89
C MET A 261 0.69 13.62 -7.60
N GLY A 262 1.99 13.35 -7.69
CA GLY A 262 3.05 14.28 -7.28
C GLY A 262 3.63 15.18 -8.36
N ASP A 263 3.08 15.20 -9.58
CA ASP A 263 3.69 15.85 -10.77
C ASP A 263 5.17 15.43 -11.01
N GLN A 264 5.54 14.23 -10.57
CA GLN A 264 6.88 13.67 -10.75
C GLN A 264 6.84 12.49 -11.72
N SER A 265 7.70 12.51 -12.73
CA SER A 265 7.97 11.32 -13.55
C SER A 265 8.71 10.30 -12.70
N ILE A 266 8.18 9.08 -12.63
CA ILE A 266 8.80 7.91 -12.01
C ILE A 266 9.83 7.33 -12.97
#